data_AF-A0A3Q9R200-F1
#
_entry.id   AF-A0A3Q9R200-F1
#
_cell.length_a   1.000
_cell.length_b   1.000
_cell.length_c   1.000
_cell.angle_alpha   90.00
_cell.angle_beta   90.00
_cell.angle_gamma   90.00
#
_symmetry.space_group_name_H-M   'P 1'
#
loop_
_entity.id
_entity.type
_entity.pdbx_description
1 polymer ?
#
loop_
_entity_poly.entity_id
_entity_poly.type
_entity_poly.pdbx_seq_one_letter_code
_entity_poly.pdbx_strand_id
1 'polypeptide(L)'
;MLLVIVNKPTITYDIPIYVVFTILATLIAAMGAQIVSHFFSVRRDIRKEFMQKYQDLFSGSIAPISNYMAIKTNPRKLHDVHYNVVESDLLEIAIIKLQENIKYASPTLLRVYERYFGYGYHEDGWGSSEEGDKHALIYFLLDDLIRSSKRVSVFSKMDRRRLKIIRYYYGVCAMALNFFEMDDSEQILQMEYFYKTKKVKYKNLNKVLYSLDRSKMAKHLLKHVSVLKKSDKGNFKEIIDTLKRFKTK
;
A
#
# COMPACT_ATOMS: atom_id res chain seq x y z
N MET A 1 -21.83 -41.73 90.49
CA MET A 1 -22.48 -41.38 89.22
C MET A 1 -21.46 -40.55 88.43
N LEU A 2 -20.70 -41.17 87.53
CA LEU A 2 -19.65 -40.50 86.76
C LEU A 2 -20.26 -39.94 85.47
N LEU A 3 -20.30 -38.62 85.34
CA LEU A 3 -20.68 -37.92 84.12
C LEU A 3 -19.56 -38.10 83.08
N VAL A 4 -19.78 -38.98 82.11
CA VAL A 4 -18.91 -39.11 80.94
C VAL A 4 -19.20 -37.93 80.01
N ILE A 5 -18.26 -36.99 79.95
CA ILE A 5 -18.28 -35.89 78.98
C ILE A 5 -18.00 -36.50 77.61
N VAL A 6 -19.04 -36.61 76.78
CA VAL A 6 -18.90 -37.02 75.38
C VAL A 6 -18.29 -35.84 74.62
N ASN A 7 -16.98 -35.91 74.36
CA ASN A 7 -16.30 -34.98 73.47
C ASN A 7 -16.96 -35.03 72.09
N LYS A 8 -17.40 -33.88 71.57
CA LYS A 8 -18.02 -33.76 70.26
C LYS A 8 -17.05 -34.29 69.19
N PRO A 9 -17.47 -35.23 68.31
CA PRO A 9 -16.60 -35.73 67.26
C PRO A 9 -16.27 -34.61 66.27
N THR A 10 -15.01 -34.23 66.17
CA THR A 10 -14.48 -33.38 65.10
C THR A 10 -14.31 -34.23 63.85
N ILE A 11 -15.12 -33.98 62.82
CA ILE A 11 -14.94 -34.58 61.50
C ILE A 11 -13.82 -33.80 60.80
N THR A 12 -12.65 -34.42 60.68
CA THR A 12 -11.52 -33.88 59.91
C THR A 12 -11.60 -34.38 58.47
N TYR A 13 -11.76 -33.46 57.52
CA TYR A 13 -11.69 -33.78 56.09
C TYR A 13 -10.25 -33.61 55.62
N ASP A 14 -9.55 -34.73 55.43
CA ASP A 14 -8.23 -34.71 54.82
C ASP A 14 -8.39 -34.61 53.30
N ILE A 15 -8.27 -33.38 52.77
CA ILE A 15 -8.22 -33.18 51.31
C ILE A 15 -6.87 -33.71 50.82
N PRO A 16 -6.86 -34.73 49.94
CA PRO A 16 -5.61 -35.24 49.44
C PRO A 16 -4.87 -34.17 48.64
N ILE A 17 -3.56 -34.03 48.87
CA ILE A 17 -2.70 -33.03 48.21
C ILE A 17 -2.80 -33.12 46.66
N TYR A 18 -3.03 -34.31 46.11
CA TYR A 18 -3.21 -34.48 44.66
C TYR A 18 -4.44 -33.74 44.11
N VAL A 19 -5.53 -33.62 44.88
CA VAL A 19 -6.74 -32.87 44.48
C VAL A 19 -6.41 -31.39 44.33
N VAL A 20 -5.63 -30.83 45.27
CA VAL A 20 -5.16 -29.45 45.20
C VAL A 20 -4.29 -29.22 43.96
N PHE A 21 -3.37 -30.14 43.66
CA PHE A 21 -2.55 -30.05 42.46
C PHE A 21 -3.37 -30.16 41.16
N THR A 22 -4.40 -31.01 41.11
CA THR A 22 -5.30 -31.11 39.94
C THR A 22 -6.09 -29.82 39.74
N ILE A 23 -6.62 -29.20 40.80
CA ILE A 23 -7.35 -27.93 40.72
C ILE A 23 -6.43 -26.81 40.23
N LEU A 24 -5.20 -26.71 40.76
CA LEU A 24 -4.24 -25.71 40.32
C LEU A 24 -3.81 -25.92 38.86
N ALA A 25 -3.51 -27.16 38.47
CA ALA A 25 -3.12 -27.49 37.11
C ALA A 25 -4.24 -27.19 36.11
N THR A 26 -5.49 -27.54 36.42
CA THR A 26 -6.64 -27.25 35.57
C THR A 26 -6.90 -25.75 35.45
N LEU A 27 -6.76 -24.98 36.54
CA LEU A 27 -6.89 -23.52 36.50
C LEU A 27 -5.81 -22.86 35.64
N ILE A 28 -4.55 -23.26 35.79
CA ILE A 28 -3.45 -22.76 34.95
C ILE A 28 -3.67 -23.13 33.48
N ALA A 29 -4.10 -24.37 33.20
CA ALA A 29 -4.40 -24.82 31.85
C ALA A 29 -5.56 -24.02 31.23
N ALA A 30 -6.62 -23.76 31.99
CA ALA A 30 -7.76 -22.96 31.53
C ALA A 30 -7.36 -21.50 31.24
N MET A 31 -6.56 -20.88 32.12
CA MET A 31 -6.02 -19.53 31.87
C MET A 31 -5.14 -19.48 30.62
N GLY A 32 -4.24 -20.46 30.46
CA GLY A 32 -3.40 -20.59 29.27
C GLY A 32 -4.22 -20.76 28.00
N ALA A 33 -5.22 -21.65 28.02
CA ALA A 33 -6.13 -21.89 26.90
C ALA A 33 -6.92 -20.62 26.53
N GLN A 34 -7.38 -19.85 27.53
CA GLN A 34 -8.12 -18.60 27.29
C GLN A 34 -7.24 -17.53 26.63
N ILE A 35 -6.00 -17.37 27.08
CA ILE A 35 -5.03 -16.42 26.47
C ILE A 35 -4.75 -16.80 25.02
N VAL A 36 -4.49 -18.08 24.77
CA VAL A 36 -4.21 -18.61 23.43
C VAL A 36 -5.43 -18.45 22.51
N SER A 37 -6.63 -18.76 23.01
CA SER A 37 -7.90 -18.61 22.29
C SER A 37 -8.16 -17.15 21.91
N HIS A 38 -7.96 -16.22 22.85
CA HIS A 38 -8.11 -14.79 22.59
C HIS A 38 -7.13 -14.30 21.52
N PHE A 39 -5.85 -14.69 21.62
CA PHE A 39 -4.84 -14.33 20.63
C PHE A 39 -5.20 -14.83 19.21
N PHE A 40 -5.65 -16.08 19.08
CA PHE A 40 -6.08 -16.61 17.78
C PHE A 40 -7.35 -15.94 17.26
N SER A 41 -8.30 -15.60 18.14
CA SER A 41 -9.53 -14.90 17.78
C SER A 41 -9.24 -13.52 17.21
N VAL A 42 -8.42 -12.71 17.90
CA VAL A 42 -8.00 -11.39 17.42
C VAL A 42 -7.29 -11.49 16.07
N ARG A 43 -6.39 -12.47 15.90
CA ARG A 43 -5.68 -12.67 14.63
C ARG A 43 -6.64 -13.06 13.49
N ARG A 44 -7.66 -13.86 13.78
CA ARG A 44 -8.68 -14.27 12.82
C ARG A 44 -9.54 -13.07 12.40
N ASP A 45 -9.93 -12.23 13.34
CA ASP A 45 -10.80 -11.08 13.07
C ASP A 45 -10.07 -10.04 12.21
N ILE A 46 -8.81 -9.71 12.55
CA ILE A 46 -7.95 -8.85 11.71
C ILE A 46 -7.81 -9.42 10.29
N ARG A 47 -7.68 -10.76 10.18
CA ARG A 47 -7.60 -11.42 8.87
C ARG A 47 -8.89 -11.29 8.09
N LYS A 48 -10.03 -11.49 8.74
CA LYS A 48 -11.36 -11.40 8.14
C LYS A 48 -11.63 -9.98 7.62
N GLU A 49 -11.36 -8.97 8.45
CA GLU A 49 -11.50 -7.55 8.09
C GLU A 49 -10.63 -7.20 6.87
N PHE A 50 -9.37 -7.63 6.87
CA PHE A 50 -8.49 -7.40 5.72
C PHE A 50 -8.94 -8.14 4.45
N MET A 51 -9.48 -9.36 4.56
CA MET A 51 -10.03 -10.10 3.41
C MET A 51 -11.24 -9.40 2.82
N GLN A 52 -12.15 -8.91 3.65
CA GLN A 52 -13.29 -8.12 3.20
C GLN A 52 -12.82 -6.86 2.47
N LYS A 53 -11.93 -6.07 3.08
CA LYS A 53 -11.33 -4.90 2.43
C LYS A 53 -10.59 -5.27 1.14
N TYR A 54 -9.92 -6.42 1.08
CA TYR A 54 -9.26 -6.89 -0.14
C TYR A 54 -10.23 -7.20 -1.26
N GLN A 55 -11.30 -7.93 -0.96
CA GLN A 55 -12.32 -8.27 -1.94
C GLN A 55 -13.00 -7.02 -2.47
N ASP A 56 -13.49 -6.17 -1.56
CA ASP A 56 -14.31 -5.00 -1.91
C ASP A 56 -13.49 -3.87 -2.55
N LEU A 57 -12.30 -3.56 -2.01
CA LEU A 57 -11.53 -2.36 -2.42
C LEU A 57 -10.42 -2.64 -3.43
N PHE A 58 -9.73 -3.79 -3.31
CA PHE A 58 -8.46 -4.00 -4.00
C PHE A 58 -8.54 -4.98 -5.17
N SER A 59 -9.26 -6.09 -5.01
CA SER A 59 -9.20 -7.24 -5.92
C SER A 59 -9.54 -6.87 -7.37
N GLY A 60 -10.57 -6.05 -7.56
CA GLY A 60 -11.05 -5.62 -8.86
C GLY A 60 -10.16 -4.58 -9.56
N SER A 61 -9.23 -3.95 -8.84
CA SER A 61 -8.41 -2.85 -9.36
C SER A 61 -6.96 -3.26 -9.62
N ILE A 62 -6.45 -4.33 -8.98
CA ILE A 62 -5.04 -4.74 -9.10
C ILE A 62 -4.65 -5.12 -10.53
N ALA A 63 -5.49 -5.89 -11.23
CA ALA A 63 -5.18 -6.32 -12.60
C ALA A 63 -5.17 -5.13 -13.58
N PRO A 64 -6.21 -4.27 -13.64
CA PRO A 64 -6.19 -3.07 -14.48
C PRO A 64 -4.98 -2.17 -14.23
N ILE A 65 -4.71 -1.79 -12.97
CA ILE A 65 -3.58 -0.89 -12.65
C ILE A 65 -2.22 -1.53 -12.95
N SER A 66 -2.10 -2.86 -12.82
CA SER A 66 -0.89 -3.59 -13.17
C SER A 66 -0.67 -3.60 -14.68
N ASN A 67 -1.72 -3.79 -15.47
CA ASN A 67 -1.63 -3.85 -16.92
C ASN A 67 -1.37 -2.47 -17.50
N TYR A 68 -2.09 -1.45 -17.04
CA TYR A 68 -1.85 -0.06 -17.41
C TYR A 68 -0.38 0.31 -17.23
N MET A 69 0.17 0.05 -16.04
CA MET A 69 1.56 0.42 -15.76
C MET A 69 2.57 -0.45 -16.53
N ALA A 70 2.24 -1.71 -16.82
CA ALA A 70 3.08 -2.56 -17.68
C ALA A 70 3.15 -2.02 -19.11
N ILE A 71 2.05 -1.47 -19.64
CA ILE A 71 2.01 -0.85 -20.96
C ILE A 71 2.83 0.44 -20.97
N LYS A 72 2.60 1.35 -20.01
CA LYS A 72 3.33 2.63 -19.91
C LYS A 72 4.84 2.47 -19.74
N THR A 73 5.27 1.39 -19.08
CA THR A 73 6.69 1.09 -18.87
C THR A 73 7.32 0.27 -20.01
N ASN A 74 6.54 -0.28 -20.94
CA ASN A 74 7.06 -1.07 -22.06
C ASN A 74 7.48 -0.17 -23.23
N PRO A 75 8.79 -0.09 -23.57
CA PRO A 75 9.25 0.68 -24.73
C PRO A 75 8.77 0.14 -26.08
N ARG A 76 8.25 -1.09 -26.14
CA ARG A 76 7.72 -1.75 -27.34
C ARG A 76 6.19 -1.86 -27.34
N LYS A 77 5.49 -0.96 -26.63
CA LYS A 77 4.02 -1.02 -26.50
C LYS A 77 3.26 -1.13 -27.83
N LEU A 78 3.76 -0.50 -28.90
CA LEU A 78 3.14 -0.54 -30.24
C LEU A 78 3.17 -1.94 -30.91
N HIS A 79 4.03 -2.85 -30.44
CA HIS A 79 4.14 -4.21 -30.97
C HIS A 79 3.56 -5.26 -30.03
N ASP A 80 3.71 -5.06 -28.73
CA ASP A 80 3.41 -6.09 -27.72
C ASP A 80 1.99 -5.96 -27.13
N VAL A 81 1.29 -4.84 -27.36
CA VAL A 81 -0.05 -4.59 -26.83
C VAL A 81 -1.10 -4.90 -27.88
N HIS A 82 -2.12 -5.66 -27.49
CA HIS A 82 -3.26 -5.94 -28.37
C HIS A 82 -4.00 -4.64 -28.74
N TYR A 83 -4.32 -4.48 -30.02
CA TYR A 83 -4.99 -3.30 -30.59
C TYR A 83 -6.35 -2.96 -29.96
N ASN A 84 -7.01 -3.92 -29.30
CA ASN A 84 -8.30 -3.72 -28.62
C ASN A 84 -8.18 -3.20 -27.18
N VAL A 85 -6.97 -3.05 -26.64
CA VAL A 85 -6.80 -2.56 -25.26
C VAL A 85 -6.77 -1.04 -25.28
N VAL A 86 -7.86 -0.43 -24.80
CA VAL A 86 -7.92 1.02 -24.56
C VAL A 86 -7.20 1.31 -23.24
N GLU A 87 -6.04 1.98 -23.30
CA GLU A 87 -5.18 2.22 -22.13
C GLU A 87 -5.87 3.07 -21.05
N SER A 88 -6.62 4.11 -21.45
CA SER A 88 -7.33 5.02 -20.54
C SER A 88 -8.32 4.28 -19.65
N ASP A 89 -9.06 3.33 -20.22
CA ASP A 89 -10.12 2.59 -19.54
C ASP A 89 -9.58 1.78 -18.35
N LEU A 90 -8.33 1.30 -18.44
CA LEU A 90 -7.73 0.49 -17.37
C LEU A 90 -7.57 1.26 -16.05
N LEU A 91 -7.18 2.53 -16.13
CA LEU A 91 -7.02 3.38 -14.96
C LEU A 91 -8.39 3.81 -14.43
N GLU A 92 -9.31 4.17 -15.33
CA GLU A 92 -10.68 4.58 -14.98
C GLU A 92 -11.46 3.47 -14.29
N ILE A 93 -11.38 2.22 -14.77
CA ILE A 93 -11.99 1.06 -14.10
C ILE A 93 -11.53 0.96 -12.64
N ALA A 94 -10.25 1.21 -12.37
CA ALA A 94 -9.72 1.15 -11.02
C ALA A 94 -10.22 2.29 -10.13
N ILE A 95 -10.39 3.49 -10.69
CA ILE A 95 -10.90 4.67 -9.99
C ILE A 95 -12.40 4.52 -9.70
N ILE A 96 -13.19 4.03 -10.65
CA ILE A 96 -14.64 3.78 -10.47
C ILE A 96 -14.84 2.77 -9.33
N LYS A 97 -14.13 1.64 -9.35
CA LYS A 97 -14.22 0.64 -8.26
C LYS A 97 -13.79 1.18 -6.91
N LEU A 98 -12.80 2.07 -6.88
CA LEU A 98 -12.37 2.75 -5.67
C LEU A 98 -13.47 3.68 -5.14
N GLN A 99 -14.12 4.45 -6.02
CA GLN A 99 -15.22 5.33 -5.66
C GLN A 99 -16.40 4.57 -5.04
N GLU A 100 -16.81 3.45 -5.64
CA GLU A 100 -17.88 2.58 -5.12
C GLU A 100 -17.58 2.04 -3.71
N ASN A 101 -16.30 1.83 -3.40
CA ASN A 101 -15.85 1.16 -2.17
C ASN A 101 -15.02 2.06 -1.25
N ILE A 102 -15.10 3.38 -1.44
CA ILE A 102 -14.25 4.37 -0.74
C ILE A 102 -14.41 4.32 0.78
N LYS A 103 -15.55 3.82 1.29
CA LYS A 103 -15.80 3.58 2.72
C LYS A 103 -14.75 2.71 3.40
N TYR A 104 -14.03 1.87 2.64
CA TYR A 104 -12.96 1.03 3.15
C TYR A 104 -11.56 1.66 3.03
N ALA A 105 -11.44 2.85 2.44
CA ALA A 105 -10.16 3.55 2.26
C ALA A 105 -9.53 3.98 3.59
N SER A 106 -8.20 4.12 3.64
CA SER A 106 -7.59 4.79 4.79
C SER A 106 -7.83 6.31 4.72
N PRO A 107 -7.71 7.04 5.84
CA PRO A 107 -7.79 8.51 5.83
C PRO A 107 -6.78 9.18 4.90
N THR A 108 -5.62 8.56 4.68
CA THR A 108 -4.61 9.08 3.75
C THR A 108 -5.10 8.97 2.31
N LEU A 109 -5.65 7.82 1.93
CA LEU A 109 -6.21 7.60 0.61
C LEU A 109 -7.43 8.48 0.36
N LEU A 110 -8.31 8.61 1.36
CA LEU A 110 -9.50 9.46 1.29
C LEU A 110 -9.14 10.92 1.00
N ARG A 111 -8.13 11.49 1.67
CA ARG A 111 -7.72 12.88 1.41
C ARG A 111 -7.17 13.08 0.00
N VAL A 112 -6.45 12.10 -0.55
CA VAL A 112 -5.97 12.17 -1.94
C VAL A 112 -7.13 12.01 -2.92
N TYR A 113 -8.11 11.17 -2.59
CA TYR A 113 -9.35 11.05 -3.35
C TYR A 113 -10.13 12.36 -3.36
N GLU A 114 -10.31 13.02 -2.22
CA GLU A 114 -10.98 14.32 -2.12
C GLU A 114 -10.28 15.38 -2.98
N ARG A 115 -8.94 15.40 -2.98
CA ARG A 115 -8.17 16.29 -3.84
C ARG A 115 -8.43 16.01 -5.32
N TYR A 116 -8.36 14.75 -5.74
CA TYR A 116 -8.64 14.34 -7.10
C TYR A 116 -10.09 14.66 -7.52
N PHE A 117 -11.06 14.36 -6.66
CA PHE A 117 -12.47 14.59 -6.92
C PHE A 117 -12.80 16.10 -6.95
N GLY A 118 -12.04 16.91 -6.21
CA GLY A 118 -12.16 18.36 -6.19
C GLY A 118 -11.98 19.03 -7.56
N TYR A 119 -11.17 18.47 -8.45
CA TYR A 119 -11.02 18.99 -9.83
C TYR A 119 -12.32 18.96 -10.64
N GLY A 120 -13.25 18.05 -10.30
CA GLY A 120 -14.58 18.02 -10.93
C GLY A 120 -15.49 19.19 -10.53
N TYR A 121 -15.14 19.92 -9.46
CA TYR A 121 -15.93 21.05 -8.94
C TYR A 121 -15.19 22.39 -9.05
N HIS A 122 -13.87 22.36 -9.12
CA HIS A 122 -13.03 23.54 -9.15
C HIS A 122 -12.09 23.47 -10.35
N GLU A 123 -12.20 24.45 -11.25
CA GLU A 123 -11.22 24.63 -12.32
C GLU A 123 -9.91 25.12 -11.71
N ASP A 124 -8.93 24.22 -11.57
CA ASP A 124 -7.61 24.58 -11.05
C ASP A 124 -6.72 25.25 -12.12
N GLY A 125 -7.28 25.64 -13.28
CA GLY A 125 -6.60 26.36 -14.37
C GLY A 125 -5.44 25.62 -15.06
N TRP A 126 -5.03 24.46 -14.52
CA TRP A 126 -3.81 23.73 -14.85
C TRP A 126 -4.08 22.21 -14.91
N GLY A 127 -5.00 21.76 -15.77
CA GLY A 127 -5.48 20.37 -15.87
C GLY A 127 -4.43 19.24 -15.82
N SER A 128 -3.13 19.52 -15.98
CA SER A 128 -2.03 18.59 -15.69
C SER A 128 -2.01 18.05 -14.25
N SER A 129 -2.58 18.80 -13.31
CA SER A 129 -2.61 18.45 -11.88
C SER A 129 -3.53 17.26 -11.59
N GLU A 130 -4.62 17.14 -12.36
CA GLU A 130 -5.60 16.06 -12.23
C GLU A 130 -4.97 14.69 -12.56
N GLU A 131 -4.26 14.59 -13.69
CA GLU A 131 -3.58 13.36 -14.10
C GLU A 131 -2.51 12.91 -13.10
N GLY A 132 -1.74 13.87 -12.57
CA GLY A 132 -0.78 13.60 -11.49
C GLY A 132 -1.45 13.01 -10.25
N ASP A 133 -2.62 13.54 -9.89
CA ASP A 133 -3.40 13.08 -8.73
C ASP A 133 -4.11 11.75 -8.97
N LYS A 134 -4.57 11.44 -10.20
CA LYS A 134 -5.03 10.08 -10.57
C LYS A 134 -3.95 9.03 -10.26
N HIS A 135 -2.70 9.30 -10.63
CA HIS A 135 -1.59 8.39 -10.38
C HIS A 135 -1.19 8.35 -8.90
N ALA A 136 -1.26 9.49 -8.20
CA ALA A 136 -1.04 9.55 -6.76
C ALA A 136 -2.11 8.74 -5.99
N LEU A 137 -3.36 8.77 -6.44
CA LEU A 137 -4.45 8.00 -5.85
C LEU A 137 -4.15 6.51 -5.87
N ILE A 138 -3.75 5.97 -7.02
CA ILE A 138 -3.35 4.56 -7.16
C ILE A 138 -2.08 4.24 -6.34
N TYR A 139 -1.13 5.18 -6.26
CA TYR A 139 0.03 5.04 -5.38
C TYR A 139 -0.38 4.80 -3.93
N PHE A 140 -1.29 5.62 -3.39
CA PHE A 140 -1.76 5.50 -2.01
C PHE A 140 -2.66 4.27 -1.80
N LEU A 141 -3.44 3.88 -2.80
CA LEU A 141 -4.21 2.63 -2.79
C LEU A 141 -3.28 1.41 -2.60
N LEU A 142 -2.20 1.36 -3.38
CA LEU A 142 -1.20 0.30 -3.28
C LEU A 142 -0.40 0.37 -1.97
N ASP A 143 -0.11 1.58 -1.47
CA ASP A 143 0.53 1.77 -0.17
C ASP A 143 -0.34 1.20 0.97
N ASP A 144 -1.63 1.50 0.95
CA ASP A 144 -2.62 0.95 1.89
C ASP A 144 -2.69 -0.56 1.85
N LEU A 145 -2.75 -1.14 0.65
CA LEU A 145 -2.75 -2.59 0.45
C LEU A 145 -1.48 -3.23 1.04
N ILE A 146 -0.31 -2.68 0.73
CA ILE A 146 0.98 -3.20 1.20
C ILE A 146 1.12 -3.04 2.72
N ARG A 147 0.66 -1.92 3.30
CA ARG A 147 0.69 -1.70 4.75
C ARG A 147 -0.24 -2.66 5.48
N SER A 148 -1.48 -2.79 5.02
CA SER A 148 -2.50 -3.64 5.65
C SER A 148 -2.15 -5.12 5.56
N SER A 149 -1.63 -5.57 4.41
CA SER A 149 -1.26 -6.98 4.21
C SER A 149 -0.06 -7.47 5.02
N LYS A 150 0.77 -6.57 5.56
CA LYS A 150 1.85 -6.95 6.48
C LYS A 150 1.32 -7.69 7.72
N ARG A 151 0.13 -7.32 8.19
CA ARG A 151 -0.49 -7.89 9.39
C ARG A 151 -1.07 -9.30 9.17
N VAL A 152 -1.41 -9.65 7.92
CA VAL A 152 -2.27 -10.80 7.63
C VAL A 152 -1.57 -11.93 6.85
N SER A 153 -0.35 -11.71 6.37
CA SER A 153 0.45 -12.72 5.66
C SER A 153 -0.26 -13.42 4.48
N VAL A 154 -1.17 -12.72 3.79
CA VAL A 154 -1.91 -13.32 2.65
C VAL A 154 -1.08 -13.36 1.37
N PHE A 155 -0.34 -12.30 1.08
CA PHE A 155 0.50 -12.24 -0.11
C PHE A 155 1.82 -12.96 0.07
N SER A 156 2.20 -13.73 -0.96
CA SER A 156 3.52 -14.32 -1.06
C SER A 156 4.60 -13.24 -1.12
N LYS A 157 5.86 -13.64 -0.91
CA LYS A 157 7.00 -12.71 -1.05
C LYS A 157 7.08 -12.13 -2.47
N MET A 158 6.71 -12.89 -3.50
CA MET A 158 6.71 -12.45 -4.89
C MET A 158 5.62 -11.42 -5.16
N ASP A 159 4.39 -11.68 -4.71
CA ASP A 159 3.26 -10.75 -4.90
C ASP A 159 3.55 -9.40 -4.26
N ARG A 160 4.09 -9.42 -3.03
CA ARG A 160 4.50 -8.18 -2.34
C ARG A 160 5.58 -7.42 -3.10
N ARG A 161 6.52 -8.12 -3.75
CA ARG A 161 7.55 -7.48 -4.58
C ARG A 161 6.91 -6.85 -5.81
N ARG A 162 6.01 -7.57 -6.49
CA ARG A 162 5.25 -7.06 -7.64
C ARG A 162 4.45 -5.81 -7.27
N LEU A 163 3.67 -5.84 -6.20
CA LEU A 163 2.90 -4.67 -5.73
C LEU A 163 3.80 -3.48 -5.40
N LYS A 164 4.97 -3.71 -4.76
CA LYS A 164 5.94 -2.64 -4.49
C LYS A 164 6.52 -2.02 -5.75
N ILE A 165 6.72 -2.82 -6.80
CA ILE A 165 7.20 -2.37 -8.10
C ILE A 165 6.14 -1.51 -8.79
N ILE A 166 4.90 -1.99 -8.83
CA ILE A 166 3.78 -1.23 -9.42
C ILE A 166 3.61 0.10 -8.68
N ARG A 167 3.56 0.07 -7.34
CA ARG A 167 3.49 1.28 -6.50
C ARG A 167 4.64 2.24 -6.79
N TYR A 168 5.85 1.72 -7.01
CA TYR A 168 7.00 2.55 -7.33
C TYR A 168 6.79 3.33 -8.63
N TYR A 169 6.34 2.67 -9.70
CA TYR A 169 6.12 3.35 -10.99
C TYR A 169 4.98 4.37 -10.94
N TYR A 170 3.87 4.07 -10.26
CA TYR A 170 2.82 5.08 -10.03
C TYR A 170 3.36 6.31 -9.28
N GLY A 171 4.25 6.10 -8.31
CA GLY A 171 4.87 7.20 -7.59
C GLY A 171 5.83 8.03 -8.44
N VAL A 172 6.57 7.39 -9.36
CA VAL A 172 7.42 8.11 -10.33
C VAL A 172 6.56 8.88 -11.33
N CYS A 173 5.51 8.25 -11.86
CA CYS A 173 4.57 8.86 -12.81
C CYS A 173 3.89 10.09 -12.18
N ALA A 174 3.33 9.94 -10.98
CA ALA A 174 2.70 11.05 -10.26
C ALA A 174 3.66 12.23 -10.05
N MET A 175 4.94 11.97 -9.73
CA MET A 175 5.94 13.04 -9.65
C MET A 175 6.25 13.67 -11.01
N ALA A 176 6.37 12.88 -12.08
CA ALA A 176 6.70 13.36 -13.42
C ALA A 176 5.59 14.26 -14.00
N LEU A 177 4.32 13.86 -13.81
CA LEU A 177 3.14 14.59 -14.27
C LEU A 177 2.97 15.97 -13.61
N ASN A 178 3.69 16.26 -12.52
CA ASN A 178 3.74 17.61 -11.93
C ASN A 178 4.63 18.60 -12.74
N PHE A 179 5.35 18.13 -13.74
CA PHE A 179 6.27 18.93 -14.56
C PHE A 179 6.09 18.71 -16.06
N PHE A 180 5.56 17.57 -16.46
CA PHE A 180 5.54 17.11 -17.84
C PHE A 180 4.19 16.49 -18.18
N GLU A 181 3.91 16.38 -19.47
CA GLU A 181 2.77 15.63 -19.97
C GLU A 181 3.02 14.11 -19.87
N MET A 182 2.01 13.31 -20.21
CA MET A 182 2.10 11.85 -20.11
C MET A 182 3.23 11.28 -20.98
N ASP A 183 3.40 11.77 -22.20
CA ASP A 183 4.40 11.24 -23.14
C ASP A 183 5.84 11.38 -22.63
N ASP A 184 6.20 12.54 -22.08
CA ASP A 184 7.48 12.79 -21.42
C ASP A 184 7.63 11.97 -20.13
N SER A 185 6.52 11.83 -19.37
CA SER A 185 6.50 11.01 -18.17
C SER A 185 6.75 9.52 -18.48
N GLU A 186 6.23 9.02 -19.59
CA GLU A 186 6.48 7.67 -20.08
C GLU A 186 7.96 7.46 -20.41
N GLN A 187 8.63 8.43 -21.03
CA GLN A 187 10.07 8.34 -21.31
C GLN A 187 10.86 8.12 -20.01
N ILE A 188 10.49 8.81 -18.93
CA ILE A 188 11.09 8.63 -17.59
C ILE A 188 10.79 7.23 -17.05
N LEU A 189 9.56 6.72 -17.19
CA LEU A 189 9.17 5.40 -16.71
C LEU A 189 9.88 4.25 -17.45
N GLN A 190 10.08 4.40 -18.76
CA GLN A 190 10.72 3.40 -19.61
C GLN A 190 12.23 3.31 -19.40
N MET A 191 12.86 4.28 -18.70
CA MET A 191 14.30 4.33 -18.49
C MET A 191 14.90 3.04 -17.91
N GLU A 192 14.19 2.39 -16.99
CA GLU A 192 14.66 1.17 -16.33
C GLU A 192 14.68 -0.02 -17.29
N TYR A 193 13.73 -0.08 -18.21
CA TYR A 193 13.62 -1.14 -19.22
C TYR A 193 14.55 -0.90 -20.39
N PHE A 194 14.57 0.32 -20.93
CA PHE A 194 15.35 0.68 -22.12
C PHE A 194 16.85 0.71 -21.83
N TYR A 195 17.26 1.35 -20.72
CA TYR A 195 18.67 1.54 -20.38
C TYR A 195 19.20 0.58 -19.32
N LYS A 196 18.38 -0.42 -18.89
CA LYS A 196 18.72 -1.40 -17.84
C LYS A 196 19.23 -0.75 -16.55
N THR A 197 18.67 0.41 -16.20
CA THR A 197 19.09 1.17 -15.01
C THR A 197 18.53 0.58 -13.72
N LYS A 198 19.20 0.82 -12.60
CA LYS A 198 18.74 0.36 -11.29
C LYS A 198 17.66 1.29 -10.73
N LYS A 199 16.63 0.69 -10.13
CA LYS A 199 15.57 1.38 -9.38
C LYS A 199 16.12 2.34 -8.34
N VAL A 200 15.60 3.57 -8.33
CA VAL A 200 16.02 4.59 -7.36
C VAL A 200 15.15 4.53 -6.11
N LYS A 201 15.78 4.48 -4.94
CA LYS A 201 15.04 4.60 -3.67
C LYS A 201 14.79 6.07 -3.35
N TYR A 202 13.52 6.41 -3.17
CA TYR A 202 13.04 7.71 -2.72
C TYR A 202 12.74 7.68 -1.23
N LYS A 203 13.37 8.57 -0.45
CA LYS A 203 13.05 8.76 0.97
C LYS A 203 11.80 9.62 1.06
N ASN A 204 10.84 9.25 1.92
CA ASN A 204 9.64 10.04 2.20
C ASN A 204 8.75 10.35 0.99
N LEU A 205 8.76 9.50 -0.05
CA LEU A 205 7.93 9.70 -1.26
C LEU A 205 6.45 9.95 -0.92
N ASN A 206 5.88 9.17 0.01
CA ASN A 206 4.50 9.39 0.48
C ASN A 206 4.28 10.83 0.96
N LYS A 207 5.20 11.41 1.73
CA LYS A 207 5.07 12.80 2.22
C LYS A 207 5.19 13.80 1.08
N VAL A 208 6.09 13.56 0.13
CA VAL A 208 6.31 14.43 -1.04
C VAL A 208 5.05 14.46 -1.92
N LEU A 209 4.50 13.31 -2.27
CA LEU A 209 3.25 13.20 -3.06
C LEU A 209 2.04 13.78 -2.33
N TYR A 210 2.00 13.63 -1.00
CA TYR A 210 0.92 14.18 -0.20
C TYR A 210 0.95 15.71 -0.13
N SER A 211 2.14 16.29 0.07
CA SER A 211 2.34 17.74 0.21
C SER A 211 2.48 18.50 -1.12
N LEU A 212 2.53 17.79 -2.26
CA LEU A 212 2.77 18.38 -3.59
C LEU A 212 4.03 19.26 -3.65
N ASP A 213 5.07 18.89 -2.88
CA ASP A 213 6.33 19.64 -2.82
C ASP A 213 7.13 19.48 -4.13
N ARG A 214 6.88 20.38 -5.08
CA ARG A 214 7.52 20.37 -6.41
C ARG A 214 9.05 20.41 -6.34
N SER A 215 9.64 21.17 -5.42
CA SER A 215 11.10 21.24 -5.28
C SER A 215 11.68 19.86 -4.89
N LYS A 216 11.05 19.16 -3.94
CA LYS A 216 11.44 17.79 -3.57
C LYS A 216 11.17 16.77 -4.67
N MET A 217 10.04 16.87 -5.39
CA MET A 217 9.75 16.00 -6.54
C MET A 217 10.80 16.16 -7.64
N ALA A 218 11.13 17.40 -8.00
CA ALA A 218 12.15 17.69 -9.00
C ALA A 218 13.52 17.13 -8.59
N LYS A 219 13.89 17.26 -7.31
CA LYS A 219 15.10 16.62 -6.75
C LYS A 219 15.07 15.09 -6.85
N HIS A 220 13.91 14.46 -6.64
CA HIS A 220 13.75 13.02 -6.81
C HIS A 220 13.87 12.58 -8.27
N LEU A 221 13.22 13.27 -9.19
CA LEU A 221 13.30 12.98 -10.62
C LEU A 221 14.71 13.22 -11.18
N LEU A 222 15.39 14.30 -10.78
CA LEU A 222 16.80 14.51 -11.14
C LEU A 222 17.69 13.37 -10.65
N LYS A 223 17.44 12.85 -9.44
CA LYS A 223 18.15 11.67 -8.93
C LYS A 223 17.83 10.45 -9.79
N HIS A 224 16.58 10.28 -10.24
CA HIS A 224 16.18 9.21 -11.14
C HIS A 224 16.96 9.25 -12.46
N VAL A 225 16.96 10.42 -13.12
CA VAL A 225 17.65 10.61 -14.41
C VAL A 225 19.18 10.55 -14.27
N SER A 226 19.72 10.88 -13.10
CA SER A 226 21.16 10.86 -12.86
C SER A 226 21.82 9.48 -13.01
N VAL A 227 21.04 8.40 -12.92
CA VAL A 227 21.49 7.00 -13.04
C VAL A 227 21.88 6.64 -14.48
N LEU A 228 21.42 7.39 -15.48
CA LEU A 228 21.81 7.19 -16.87
C LEU A 228 23.32 7.39 -17.07
N LYS A 229 23.86 6.68 -18.06
CA LYS A 229 25.23 6.92 -18.53
C LYS A 229 25.32 8.31 -19.16
N LYS A 230 26.52 8.90 -19.15
CA LYS A 230 26.75 10.24 -19.69
C LYS A 230 26.36 10.35 -21.18
N SER A 231 26.54 9.28 -21.96
CA SER A 231 26.12 9.17 -23.36
C SER A 231 24.62 9.37 -23.55
N ASP A 232 23.82 8.83 -22.63
CA ASP A 232 22.37 8.72 -22.79
C ASP A 232 21.64 9.93 -22.21
N LYS A 233 22.33 10.74 -21.37
CA LYS A 233 21.78 11.97 -20.78
C LYS A 233 21.43 13.03 -21.83
N GLY A 234 22.03 12.97 -23.02
CA GLY A 234 21.69 13.86 -24.12
C GLY A 234 20.20 13.77 -24.51
N ASN A 235 19.65 12.55 -24.50
CA ASN A 235 18.25 12.30 -24.85
C ASN A 235 17.26 12.84 -23.82
N PHE A 236 17.72 13.13 -22.59
CA PHE A 236 16.90 13.65 -21.49
C PHE A 236 17.26 15.10 -21.15
N LYS A 237 17.98 15.81 -22.02
CA LYS A 237 18.49 17.15 -21.72
C LYS A 237 17.38 18.12 -21.36
N GLU A 238 16.29 18.12 -22.12
CA GLU A 238 15.12 18.97 -21.87
C GLU A 238 14.46 18.67 -20.51
N ILE A 239 14.19 17.39 -20.23
CA ILE A 239 13.69 16.94 -18.92
C ILE A 239 14.62 17.40 -17.79
N ILE A 240 15.93 17.20 -17.93
CA ILE A 240 16.92 17.59 -16.91
C ILE A 240 16.91 19.10 -16.67
N ASP A 241 16.90 19.90 -17.74
CA ASP A 241 16.99 21.36 -17.65
C ASP A 241 15.70 21.97 -17.09
N THR A 242 14.53 21.43 -17.44
CA THR A 242 13.24 21.78 -16.83
C THR A 242 13.25 21.50 -15.32
N LEU A 243 13.66 20.30 -14.90
CA LEU A 243 13.69 19.94 -13.47
C LEU A 243 14.67 20.79 -12.67
N LYS A 244 15.80 21.23 -13.25
CA LYS A 244 16.75 22.12 -12.56
C LYS A 244 16.12 23.45 -12.17
N ARG A 245 15.23 24.02 -13.00
CA ARG A 245 14.56 25.30 -12.74
C ARG A 245 13.71 25.28 -11.47
N PHE A 246 13.14 24.12 -11.14
CA PHE A 246 12.30 23.92 -9.95
C PHE A 246 13.09 23.56 -8.69
N LYS A 247 14.37 23.18 -8.81
CA LYS A 247 15.21 22.83 -7.65
C LYS A 247 15.78 24.07 -6.94
N THR A 248 15.88 25.19 -7.65
CA THR A 248 16.49 26.45 -7.19
C THR A 248 15.52 27.42 -6.52
N LYS A 249 14.23 27.08 -6.48
CA LYS A 249 13.20 27.77 -5.69
C LYS A 249 12.86 26.94 -4.46
#